data_AF-A0A357WTZ6-F1
#
_entry.id   AF-A0A357WTZ6-F1
#
_cell.length_a   1.000
_cell.length_b   1.000
_cell.length_c   1.000
_cell.angle_alpha   90.00
_cell.angle_beta   90.00
_cell.angle_gamma   90.00
#
_symmetry.space_group_name_H-M   'P 1'
#
loop_
_entity.id
_entity.type
_entity.pdbx_description
1 polymer ?
#
loop_
_entity_poly.entity_id
_entity_poly.type
_entity_poly.pdbx_seq_one_letter_code
_entity_poly.pdbx_strand_id
1 'polypeptide(L)'
;IESVLGKGTTVAANFVLSHIDRAPLGDLQGTITALIRLNPDRDFLFRHSIDQRSVTVDTRVLRNVLGEIALNTPEVMSWISEYIDEQEKTLSGLLPGKTELL
;
A
#
# COMPACT_ATOMS: atom_id res chain seq x y z
N ILE A 1 -17.70 -4.71 11.98
CA ILE A 1 -16.73 -5.82 11.81
C ILE A 1 -17.51 -7.00 11.27
N GLU A 2 -17.01 -7.60 10.19
CA GLU A 2 -17.63 -8.76 9.55
C GLU A 2 -16.64 -9.93 9.64
N SER A 3 -17.03 -11.07 10.21
CA SER A 3 -16.11 -12.19 10.45
C SER A 3 -16.81 -13.54 10.29
N VAL A 4 -16.11 -14.48 9.66
CA VAL A 4 -16.54 -15.88 9.55
C VAL A 4 -15.35 -16.78 9.86
N LEU A 5 -15.52 -17.68 10.83
CA LEU A 5 -14.49 -18.60 11.27
C LEU A 5 -13.92 -19.39 10.07
N GLY A 6 -12.60 -19.41 9.94
CA GLY A 6 -11.89 -20.08 8.85
C GLY A 6 -11.92 -19.36 7.49
N LYS A 7 -12.66 -18.24 7.34
CA LYS A 7 -12.65 -17.42 6.11
C LYS A 7 -11.93 -16.08 6.30
N GLY A 8 -11.97 -15.52 7.51
CA GLY A 8 -11.29 -14.27 7.85
C GLY A 8 -12.21 -13.21 8.46
N THR A 9 -11.68 -12.00 8.59
CA THR A 9 -12.35 -10.86 9.22
C THR A 9 -12.09 -9.60 8.41
N THR A 10 -13.14 -8.82 8.16
CA THR A 10 -13.09 -7.49 7.57
C THR A 10 -13.35 -6.43 8.65
N VAL A 11 -12.43 -5.48 8.75
CA VAL A 11 -12.54 -4.30 9.62
C VAL A 11 -12.59 -3.06 8.75
N ALA A 12 -13.55 -2.18 9.02
CA ALA A 12 -13.72 -0.92 8.33
C ALA A 12 -13.95 0.20 9.35
N ALA A 13 -13.35 1.35 9.10
CA ALA A 13 -13.52 2.57 9.87
C ALA A 13 -13.64 3.75 8.89
N ASN A 14 -14.60 4.63 9.14
CA ASN A 14 -14.84 5.82 8.34
C ASN A 14 -14.65 7.07 9.21
N PHE A 15 -13.92 8.05 8.69
CA PHE A 15 -13.62 9.29 9.39
C PHE A 15 -14.02 10.50 8.53
N VAL A 16 -14.55 11.53 9.16
CA VAL A 16 -14.82 12.82 8.49
C VAL A 16 -13.50 13.55 8.26
N LEU A 17 -13.22 13.94 7.02
CA LEU A 17 -11.93 14.55 6.64
C LEU A 17 -11.66 15.90 7.33
N SER A 18 -12.71 16.65 7.67
CA SER A 18 -12.64 17.99 8.24
C SER A 18 -12.78 18.04 9.77
N HIS A 19 -12.70 16.90 10.46
CA HIS A 19 -12.85 16.86 11.92
C HIS A 19 -11.52 17.08 12.65
N ILE A 20 -11.53 17.89 13.72
CA ILE A 20 -10.32 18.24 14.49
C ILE A 20 -9.69 17.01 15.17
N ASP A 21 -10.51 16.05 15.58
CA ASP A 21 -10.06 14.81 16.25
C ASP A 21 -9.70 13.68 15.27
N ARG A 22 -9.60 13.96 13.97
CA ARG A 22 -9.15 12.95 13.00
C ARG A 22 -7.67 12.67 13.24
N ALA A 23 -7.38 11.51 13.82
CA ALA A 23 -6.01 11.03 13.95
C ALA A 23 -5.33 10.97 12.57
N PRO A 24 -4.04 11.34 12.46
CA PRO A 24 -3.30 11.16 11.22
C PRO A 24 -3.23 9.67 10.86
N LEU A 25 -3.15 9.36 9.57
CA LEU A 25 -3.00 7.99 9.07
C LEU A 25 -1.68 7.32 9.54
N GLY A 26 -0.70 8.12 9.94
CA GLY A 26 0.62 7.65 10.35
C GLY A 26 1.51 7.26 9.17
N ASP A 27 2.51 6.43 9.44
CA ASP A 27 3.44 5.93 8.43
C ASP A 27 2.91 4.64 7.78
N LEU A 28 2.05 4.80 6.77
CA LEU A 28 1.48 3.68 6.01
C LEU A 28 2.54 2.94 5.19
N GLN A 29 3.51 3.67 4.61
CA GLN A 29 4.58 3.09 3.80
C GLN A 29 5.50 2.20 4.65
N GLY A 30 5.98 2.69 5.78
CA GLY A 30 6.77 1.91 6.73
C GLY A 30 6.00 0.70 7.25
N THR A 31 4.70 0.87 7.51
CA THR A 31 3.83 -0.24 7.94
C THR A 31 3.75 -1.34 6.88
N ILE A 32 3.40 -1.01 5.63
CA ILE A 32 3.22 -2.03 4.59
C ILE A 32 4.55 -2.70 4.20
N THR A 33 5.64 -1.93 4.12
CA THR A 33 6.97 -2.48 3.81
C THR A 33 7.47 -3.40 4.91
N ALA A 34 7.23 -3.07 6.18
CA ALA A 34 7.53 -3.95 7.31
C ALA A 34 6.70 -5.25 7.26
N LEU A 35 5.40 -5.16 6.97
CA LEU A 35 4.53 -6.33 6.84
C LEU A 35 5.02 -7.29 5.74
N ILE A 36 5.34 -6.77 4.56
CA ILE A 36 5.85 -7.56 3.43
C ILE A 36 7.20 -8.18 3.79
N ARG A 37 8.15 -7.39 4.33
CA ARG A 37 9.51 -7.84 4.63
C ARG A 37 9.55 -8.94 5.69
N LEU A 38 8.76 -8.78 6.75
CA LEU A 38 8.76 -9.70 7.90
C LEU A 38 7.89 -10.93 7.67
N ASN A 39 7.04 -10.93 6.64
CA ASN A 39 6.12 -12.02 6.33
C ASN A 39 6.15 -12.35 4.83
N PRO A 40 7.32 -12.72 4.25
CA PRO A 40 7.47 -12.89 2.81
C PRO A 40 6.52 -13.94 2.22
N ASP A 41 6.11 -14.94 3.01
CA ASP A 41 5.23 -16.03 2.58
C ASP A 41 3.73 -15.70 2.68
N ARG A 42 3.37 -14.47 3.04
CA ARG A 42 1.99 -13.99 3.09
C ARG A 42 1.72 -13.09 1.88
N ASP A 43 0.46 -13.12 1.44
CA ASP A 43 -0.01 -12.24 0.39
C ASP A 43 -0.54 -10.94 1.00
N PHE A 44 -0.05 -9.82 0.49
CA PHE A 44 -0.52 -8.49 0.86
C PHE A 44 -1.06 -7.78 -0.38
N LEU A 45 -2.27 -7.25 -0.25
CA LEU A 45 -2.85 -6.29 -1.18
C LEU A 45 -3.05 -4.99 -0.43
N PHE A 46 -2.23 -3.99 -0.75
CA PHE A 46 -2.38 -2.63 -0.26
C PHE A 46 -2.98 -1.76 -1.37
N ARG A 47 -4.00 -0.98 -1.03
CA ARG A 47 -4.58 0.02 -1.94
C ARG A 47 -4.86 1.30 -1.17
N HIS A 48 -4.37 2.41 -1.71
CA HIS A 48 -4.71 3.75 -1.26
C HIS A 48 -5.37 4.50 -2.43
N SER A 49 -6.41 5.28 -2.15
CA SER A 49 -7.18 5.97 -3.18
C SER A 49 -7.58 7.37 -2.73
N ILE A 50 -7.43 8.33 -3.63
CA ILE A 50 -7.85 9.73 -3.48
C ILE A 50 -8.64 10.09 -4.73
N ASP A 51 -9.92 10.39 -4.55
CA ASP A 51 -10.89 10.59 -5.63
C ASP A 51 -10.89 9.39 -6.61
N GLN A 52 -10.57 9.63 -7.89
CA GLN A 52 -10.52 8.61 -8.94
C GLN A 52 -9.11 8.03 -9.17
N ARG A 53 -8.14 8.40 -8.34
CA ARG A 53 -6.76 7.92 -8.45
C ARG A 53 -6.50 6.89 -7.37
N SER A 54 -5.70 5.88 -7.69
CA SER A 54 -5.32 4.85 -6.72
C SER A 54 -3.92 4.32 -6.96
N VAL A 55 -3.26 3.99 -5.88
CA VAL A 55 -2.02 3.21 -5.86
C VAL A 55 -2.35 1.82 -5.34
N THR A 56 -1.75 0.79 -5.93
CA THR A 56 -1.93 -0.59 -5.49
C THR A 56 -0.60 -1.32 -5.48
N VAL A 57 -0.32 -2.03 -4.39
CA VAL A 57 0.77 -3.00 -4.28
C VAL A 57 0.18 -4.36 -4.01
N ASP A 58 0.46 -5.32 -4.89
CA ASP A 58 0.01 -6.70 -4.76
C ASP A 58 1.22 -7.64 -4.82
N THR A 59 1.55 -8.26 -3.69
CA THR A 59 2.73 -9.13 -3.59
C THR A 59 2.65 -10.37 -4.47
N ARG A 60 1.45 -10.78 -4.90
CA ARG A 60 1.25 -11.90 -5.83
C ARG A 60 1.73 -11.52 -7.23
N VAL A 61 1.44 -10.29 -7.65
CA VAL A 61 1.92 -9.75 -8.94
C VAL A 61 3.43 -9.59 -8.89
N LEU A 62 3.97 -9.04 -7.79
CA LEU A 62 5.42 -8.90 -7.62
C LEU A 62 6.13 -10.26 -7.67
N ARG A 63 5.61 -11.27 -6.98
CA ARG A 63 6.13 -12.65 -7.05
C ARG A 63 6.15 -13.19 -8.47
N ASN A 64 5.06 -13.01 -9.22
CA ASN A 64 4.99 -13.49 -10.60
C ASN A 64 6.05 -12.83 -11.51
N VAL A 65 6.37 -11.55 -11.28
CA VAL A 65 7.39 -10.81 -12.04
C VAL A 65 8.81 -11.23 -11.61
N LEU A 66 9.03 -11.43 -10.31
CA LEU A 66 10.34 -11.73 -9.74
C LEU A 66 10.74 -13.22 -9.85
N GLY A 67 9.77 -14.12 -10.05
CA GLY A 67 10.00 -15.56 -10.08
C GLY A 67 10.53 -16.07 -8.74
N GLU A 68 11.70 -16.69 -8.76
CA GLU A 68 12.33 -17.30 -7.59
C GLU A 68 13.01 -16.29 -6.63
N ILE A 69 13.06 -15.01 -7.00
CA ILE A 69 13.67 -13.98 -6.15
C ILE A 69 12.71 -13.63 -5.01
N ALA A 70 13.18 -13.83 -3.77
CA ALA A 70 12.40 -13.53 -2.58
C ALA A 70 12.13 -12.02 -2.42
N LEU A 71 10.91 -11.68 -2.00
CA LEU A 71 10.49 -10.28 -1.81
C LEU A 71 11.28 -9.56 -0.71
N ASN A 72 11.76 -10.27 0.29
CA ASN A 72 12.43 -9.70 1.46
C ASN A 72 13.94 -9.50 1.30
N THR A 73 14.49 -9.69 0.09
CA THR A 73 15.88 -9.32 -0.18
C THR A 73 16.06 -7.81 -0.04
N PRO A 74 17.23 -7.32 0.41
CA PRO A 74 17.45 -5.89 0.59
C PRO A 74 17.18 -5.05 -0.66
N GLU A 75 17.58 -5.54 -1.84
CA GLU A 75 17.41 -4.87 -3.12
C GLU A 75 15.92 -4.75 -3.50
N VAL A 76 15.18 -5.85 -3.44
CA VAL A 76 13.74 -5.85 -3.74
C VAL A 76 12.99 -4.97 -2.75
N MET A 77 13.34 -5.00 -1.46
CA MET A 77 12.69 -4.14 -0.47
C MET A 77 13.01 -2.66 -0.64
N SER A 78 14.23 -2.30 -1.09
CA SER A 78 14.56 -0.91 -1.45
C SER A 78 13.66 -0.46 -2.59
N TRP A 79 13.58 -1.27 -3.65
CA TRP A 79 12.74 -0.98 -4.82
C TRP A 79 11.25 -0.87 -4.46
N ILE A 80 10.70 -1.80 -3.67
CA ILE A 80 9.29 -1.73 -3.22
C ILE A 80 9.04 -0.44 -2.43
N SER A 81 9.95 -0.08 -1.54
CA SER A 81 9.82 1.12 -0.70
C SER A 81 9.84 2.39 -1.54
N GLU A 82 10.78 2.49 -2.49
CA GLU A 82 10.89 3.62 -3.43
C GLU A 82 9.67 3.70 -4.35
N TYR A 83 9.21 2.57 -4.87
CA TYR A 83 7.99 2.51 -5.69
C TYR A 83 6.77 3.04 -4.93
N ILE A 84 6.55 2.59 -3.69
CA ILE A 84 5.42 3.07 -2.89
C ILE A 84 5.51 4.57 -2.64
N ASP A 85 6.70 5.08 -2.26
CA ASP A 85 6.91 6.51 -2.02
C ASP A 85 6.60 7.36 -3.27
N GLU A 86 7.10 6.95 -4.44
CA GLU A 86 6.86 7.66 -5.69
C GLU A 86 5.36 7.67 -6.06
N GLN A 87 4.70 6.51 -5.94
CA GLN A 87 3.28 6.40 -6.24
C GLN A 87 2.42 7.21 -5.25
N GLU A 88 2.72 7.18 -3.95
CA GLU A 88 2.02 7.96 -2.93
C GLU A 88 2.20 9.47 -3.11
N LYS A 89 3.41 9.92 -3.46
CA LYS A 89 3.66 11.33 -3.81
C LYS A 89 2.91 11.74 -5.08
N THR A 90 2.77 10.85 -6.05
CA THR A 90 1.95 11.09 -7.25
C THR A 90 0.47 11.20 -6.90
N LEU A 91 -0.03 10.28 -6.07
CA LEU A 91 -1.42 10.22 -5.64
C LEU A 91 -1.84 11.48 -4.87
N SER A 92 -1.00 11.92 -3.94
CA SER A 92 -1.22 13.13 -3.13
C SER A 92 -1.01 14.45 -3.90
N GLY A 93 -0.51 14.39 -5.14
CA GLY A 93 -0.20 15.58 -5.95
C GLY A 93 1.08 16.32 -5.52
N LEU A 94 1.94 15.68 -4.73
CA LEU A 94 3.21 16.22 -4.27
C LEU A 94 4.34 16.10 -5.30
N LEU A 95 4.13 15.35 -6.40
CA LEU A 95 5.02 15.36 -7.57
C LEU A 95 4.48 16.32 -8.64
N PRO A 96 5.23 17.37 -9.02
CA PRO A 96 4.86 18.23 -10.15
C PRO A 96 5.08 17.47 -11.46
N GLY A 97 4.05 17.39 -12.33
CA GLY A 97 4.24 17.05 -13.75
C GLY A 97 3.56 15.79 -14.32
N LYS A 98 2.48 15.27 -13.74
CA LYS A 98 1.54 14.40 -14.49
C LYS A 98 0.09 14.89 -14.39
N THR A 99 -0.08 16.20 -14.38
CA THR A 99 -1.33 16.81 -14.83
C THR A 99 -1.22 16.95 -16.34
N GLU A 100 -1.59 15.91 -17.09
CA GLU A 100 -2.21 16.04 -18.42
C GLU A 100 -2.68 14.69 -18.97
N LEU A 101 -3.90 14.71 -19.52
CA LEU A 101 -4.60 13.72 -20.36
C LEU A 101 -5.55 12.73 -19.65
N LEU A 102 -6.67 13.27 -19.14
CA LEU A 102 -8.01 12.96 -19.66
C LEU A 102 -8.84 14.25 -19.72
#